data_AF-A0A2H6MYU1-F1
#
_entry.id   AF-A0A2H6MYU1-F1
#
_cell.length_a   1.000
_cell.length_b   1.000
_cell.length_c   1.000
_cell.angle_alpha   90.00
_cell.angle_beta   90.00
_cell.angle_gamma   90.00
#
_symmetry.space_group_name_H-M   'P 1'
#
loop_
_entity.id
_entity.type
_entity.pdbx_description
1 polymer ?
#
loop_
_entity_poly.entity_id
_entity_poly.type
_entity_poly.pdbx_seq_one_letter_code
_entity_poly.pdbx_strand_id
1 'polypeptide(L)'
;HLLRCLFSHVDFSGDGKSSGKDFHQTQFLIQECASLITKPNFISTLSYAIENPLHYQKSLKPSPHLFTQLSKVIKLSKVQEVIFGLALLNSFNPDLQVFAAQFIKQKLPDLLRSYIDAD
;
A
#
# COMPACT_ATOMS: atom_id res chain seq x y z
N HIS A 1 12.02 -10.62 -0.99
CA HIS A 1 11.96 -10.67 -2.48
C HIS A 1 10.57 -10.93 -3.03
N LEU A 2 9.80 -11.89 -2.49
CA LEU A 2 8.45 -12.20 -2.98
C LEU A 2 7.53 -10.97 -3.08
N LEU A 3 7.40 -10.20 -2.00
CA LEU A 3 6.58 -8.99 -1.94
C LEU A 3 6.98 -7.98 -3.04
N ARG A 4 8.28 -7.71 -3.18
CA ARG A 4 8.84 -6.84 -4.23
C ARG A 4 8.49 -7.35 -5.64
N CYS A 5 8.53 -8.66 -5.89
CA CYS A 5 8.12 -9.23 -7.18
C CYS A 5 6.64 -8.99 -7.46
N LEU A 6 5.78 -9.20 -6.46
CA LEU A 6 4.33 -8.99 -6.59
C LEU A 6 4.00 -7.52 -6.83
N PHE A 7 4.54 -6.61 -6.02
CA PHE A 7 4.40 -5.17 -6.25
C PHE A 7 4.93 -4.75 -7.63
N SER A 8 5.97 -5.41 -8.16
CA SER A 8 6.49 -5.06 -9.48
C SER A 8 5.67 -5.61 -10.66
N HIS A 9 4.88 -6.66 -10.45
CA HIS A 9 4.04 -7.27 -11.47
C HIS A 9 2.61 -6.72 -11.49
N VAL A 10 2.07 -6.36 -10.32
CA VAL A 10 0.71 -5.83 -10.22
C VAL A 10 0.68 -4.39 -10.75
N ASP A 11 -0.25 -4.11 -11.65
CA ASP A 11 -0.47 -2.75 -12.15
C ASP A 11 -1.36 -1.97 -11.17
N PHE A 12 -0.83 -0.87 -10.64
CA PHE A 12 -1.55 0.03 -9.73
C PHE A 12 -2.18 1.23 -10.44
N SER A 13 -2.02 1.36 -11.76
CA SER A 13 -2.56 2.50 -12.51
C SER A 13 -4.07 2.42 -12.74
N GLY A 14 -4.68 1.23 -12.62
CA GLY A 14 -6.12 1.00 -12.86
C GLY A 14 -7.04 1.26 -11.67
N ASP A 15 -8.35 1.24 -11.91
CA ASP A 15 -9.42 1.46 -10.92
C ASP A 15 -9.60 0.30 -9.88
N GLY A 16 -8.58 -0.54 -9.67
CA GLY A 16 -8.69 -1.73 -8.82
C GLY A 16 -9.42 -2.92 -9.48
N LYS A 17 -9.82 -2.79 -10.75
CA LYS A 17 -10.31 -3.89 -11.58
C LYS A 17 -9.11 -4.56 -12.24
N SER A 18 -8.48 -5.51 -11.57
CA SER A 18 -7.41 -6.31 -12.17
C SER A 18 -8.00 -7.12 -13.33
N SER A 19 -7.73 -6.69 -14.57
CA SER A 19 -8.04 -7.45 -15.78
C SER A 19 -7.32 -8.81 -15.71
N GLY A 20 -7.95 -9.88 -16.20
CA GLY A 20 -7.68 -11.28 -15.82
C GLY A 20 -6.24 -11.83 -15.91
N LYS A 21 -5.26 -11.09 -16.45
CA LYS A 21 -3.84 -11.49 -16.46
C LYS A 21 -3.13 -11.35 -15.10
N ASP A 22 -3.51 -10.37 -14.29
CA ASP A 22 -2.82 -10.05 -13.02
C ASP A 22 -3.70 -10.29 -11.79
N PHE A 23 -4.88 -10.89 -11.99
CA PHE A 23 -5.87 -11.13 -10.93
C PHE A 23 -5.32 -12.01 -9.81
N HIS A 24 -4.71 -13.14 -10.16
CA HIS A 24 -4.16 -14.09 -9.17
C HIS A 24 -2.99 -13.50 -8.38
N GLN A 25 -2.12 -12.75 -9.05
CA GLN A 25 -0.99 -12.04 -8.46
C GLN A 25 -1.48 -10.94 -7.51
N THR A 26 -2.56 -10.25 -7.88
CA THR A 26 -3.22 -9.25 -7.03
C THR A 26 -3.84 -9.91 -5.80
N GLN A 27 -4.59 -11.01 -5.95
CA GLN A 27 -5.15 -11.76 -4.82
C GLN A 27 -4.07 -12.27 -3.87
N PHE A 28 -2.98 -12.81 -4.43
CA PHE A 28 -1.85 -13.28 -3.64
C PHE A 28 -1.13 -12.13 -2.92
N LEU A 29 -0.99 -10.97 -3.57
CA LEU A 29 -0.46 -9.76 -2.94
C LEU A 29 -1.33 -9.30 -1.76
N ILE A 30 -2.66 -9.33 -1.89
CA ILE A 30 -3.59 -8.99 -0.81
C ILE A 30 -3.35 -9.90 0.40
N GLN A 31 -3.28 -11.21 0.16
CA GLN A 31 -3.05 -12.19 1.22
C GLN A 31 -1.69 -12.01 1.88
N GLU A 32 -0.64 -11.80 1.08
CA GLU A 32 0.72 -11.57 1.60
C GLU A 32 0.79 -10.26 2.40
N CYS A 33 0.14 -9.19 1.95
CA CYS A 33 0.06 -7.92 2.68
C CYS A 33 -0.65 -8.10 4.04
N ALA A 34 -1.77 -8.83 4.07
CA ALA A 34 -2.48 -9.12 5.33
C ALA A 34 -1.62 -9.94 6.31
N SER A 35 -0.89 -10.93 5.79
CA SER A 35 0.06 -11.74 6.59
C SER A 35 1.23 -10.89 7.09
N LEU A 36 1.80 -10.04 6.23
CA LEU A 36 2.98 -9.25 6.51
C LEU A 36 2.75 -8.22 7.61
N ILE A 37 1.55 -7.61 7.70
CA ILE A 37 1.21 -6.64 8.76
C ILE A 37 1.43 -7.21 10.16
N THR A 38 1.28 -8.53 10.34
CA THR A 38 1.47 -9.18 11.65
C THR A 38 2.94 -9.46 11.98
N LYS A 39 3.87 -9.24 11.04
CA LYS A 39 5.29 -9.54 11.20
C LYS A 39 6.07 -8.30 11.66
N PRO A 40 7.08 -8.45 12.55
CA PRO A 40 7.84 -7.31 13.09
C PRO A 40 8.67 -6.58 12.02
N ASN A 41 9.02 -7.25 10.92
CA ASN A 41 9.75 -6.67 9.80
C ASN A 41 8.83 -6.08 8.71
N PHE A 42 7.54 -5.87 9.00
CA PHE A 42 6.57 -5.30 8.07
C PHE A 42 7.07 -3.99 7.45
N ILE A 43 7.46 -3.04 8.29
CA ILE A 43 7.84 -1.67 7.90
C ILE A 43 8.99 -1.70 6.89
N SER A 44 10.11 -2.34 7.25
CA SER A 44 11.28 -2.41 6.37
C SER A 44 11.00 -3.19 5.09
N THR A 45 10.20 -4.27 5.16
CA THR A 45 9.88 -5.09 3.99
C THR A 45 8.97 -4.35 3.01
N LEU A 46 7.96 -3.63 3.51
CA LEU A 46 7.02 -2.86 2.69
C LEU A 46 7.72 -1.66 2.04
N SER A 47 8.44 -0.85 2.82
CA SER A 47 9.18 0.31 2.33
C SER A 47 10.18 -0.11 1.25
N TYR A 48 10.95 -1.18 1.49
CA TYR A 48 11.91 -1.70 0.51
C TYR A 48 11.24 -2.16 -0.79
N ALA A 49 10.08 -2.83 -0.70
CA ALA A 49 9.36 -3.34 -1.87
C ALA A 49 8.81 -2.21 -2.76
N ILE A 50 8.36 -1.11 -2.15
CA ILE A 50 7.83 0.06 -2.85
C ILE A 50 8.96 0.95 -3.41
N GLU A 51 10.05 1.11 -2.68
CA GLU A 51 11.18 1.96 -3.06
C GLU A 51 12.10 1.34 -4.11
N ASN A 52 12.18 0.00 -4.16
CA ASN A 52 13.05 -0.71 -5.09
C ASN A 52 12.24 -1.61 -6.04
N PRO A 53 11.32 -1.06 -6.86
CA PRO A 53 10.58 -1.87 -7.80
C PRO A 53 11.51 -2.47 -8.87
N LEU A 54 11.15 -3.62 -9.44
CA LEU A 54 11.89 -4.22 -10.55
C LEU A 54 11.66 -3.41 -11.84
N HIS A 55 12.63 -3.47 -12.77
CA HIS A 55 12.76 -2.61 -13.97
C HIS A 55 11.53 -2.51 -14.90
N TYR A 56 10.51 -3.34 -14.72
CA TYR A 56 9.26 -3.31 -15.50
C TYR A 56 8.17 -2.40 -14.92
N GLN A 57 8.32 -1.92 -13.69
CA GLN A 57 7.22 -1.28 -12.97
C GLN A 57 7.25 0.26 -13.08
N LYS A 58 6.25 0.82 -13.74
CA LYS A 58 6.11 2.28 -13.97
C LYS A 58 5.06 2.94 -13.08
N SER A 59 4.19 2.16 -12.43
CA SER A 59 3.04 2.68 -11.64
C SER A 59 3.41 3.00 -10.18
N LEU A 60 4.42 2.32 -9.61
CA LEU A 60 4.93 2.53 -8.24
C LEU A 60 5.90 3.71 -8.14
N LYS A 61 5.54 4.84 -8.74
CA LYS A 61 6.32 6.08 -8.56
C LYS A 61 5.76 6.87 -7.38
N PRO A 62 6.62 7.52 -6.57
CA PRO A 62 6.18 8.44 -5.53
C PRO A 62 5.21 9.47 -6.13
N SER A 63 3.96 9.44 -5.68
CA SER A 63 2.89 10.29 -6.18
C SER A 63 1.84 10.46 -5.08
N PRO A 64 1.16 11.61 -5.00
CA PRO A 64 0.06 11.83 -4.06
C PRO A 64 -1.07 10.78 -4.19
N HIS A 65 -1.22 10.17 -5.37
CA HIS A 65 -2.28 9.20 -5.65
C HIS A 65 -1.86 7.74 -5.46
N LEU A 66 -0.56 7.49 -5.28
CA LEU A 66 -0.01 6.15 -5.14
C LEU A 66 -0.71 5.38 -4.02
N PHE A 67 -0.82 5.99 -2.84
CA PHE A 67 -1.42 5.36 -1.67
C PHE A 67 -2.90 5.02 -1.87
N THR A 68 -3.65 5.92 -2.52
CA THR A 68 -5.06 5.68 -2.86
C THR A 68 -5.21 4.54 -3.85
N GLN A 69 -4.31 4.43 -4.83
CA GLN A 69 -4.28 3.32 -5.79
C GLN A 69 -3.88 2.00 -5.13
N LEU A 70 -2.82 2.00 -4.31
CA LEU A 70 -2.39 0.85 -3.51
C LEU A 70 -3.53 0.34 -2.63
N SER A 71 -4.21 1.24 -1.92
CA SER A 71 -5.34 0.88 -1.07
C SER A 71 -6.47 0.22 -1.86
N LYS A 72 -6.83 0.77 -3.02
CA LYS A 72 -7.88 0.20 -3.89
C LYS A 72 -7.52 -1.19 -4.42
N VAL A 73 -6.29 -1.36 -4.90
CA VAL A 73 -5.84 -2.62 -5.52
C VAL A 73 -5.63 -3.70 -4.46
N ILE A 74 -5.01 -3.35 -3.33
CA ILE A 74 -4.76 -4.27 -2.21
C ILE A 74 -6.02 -4.44 -1.34
N LYS A 75 -7.08 -3.66 -1.61
CA LYS A 75 -8.35 -3.66 -0.84
C LYS A 75 -8.11 -3.49 0.65
N LEU A 76 -7.26 -2.52 1.01
CA LEU A 76 -6.94 -2.24 2.41
C LEU A 76 -8.18 -1.76 3.15
N SER A 77 -8.45 -2.33 4.31
CA SER A 77 -9.42 -1.77 5.26
C SER A 77 -8.92 -0.42 5.81
N LYS A 78 -9.82 0.40 6.37
CA LYS A 78 -9.45 1.71 6.96
C LYS A 78 -8.30 1.60 7.97
N VAL A 79 -8.31 0.55 8.79
CA VAL A 79 -7.22 0.27 9.76
C VAL A 79 -5.91 -0.05 9.03
N GLN A 80 -5.96 -0.91 8.02
CA GLN A 80 -4.77 -1.27 7.25
C GLN A 80 -4.22 -0.10 6.44
N GLU A 81 -5.07 0.80 5.93
CA GLU A 81 -4.64 2.04 5.28
C GLU A 81 -3.78 2.89 6.22
N VAL A 82 -4.21 3.06 7.47
CA VAL A 82 -3.45 3.79 8.49
C VAL A 82 -2.14 3.07 8.82
N ILE A 83 -2.16 1.74 9.01
CA ILE A 83 -0.95 0.94 9.28
C ILE A 83 0.06 1.06 8.12
N PHE A 84 -0.39 0.96 6.87
CA PHE A 84 0.45 1.10 5.68
C PHE A 84 1.05 2.50 5.59
N GLY A 85 0.23 3.54 5.82
CA GLY A 85 0.72 4.91 5.88
C GLY A 85 1.82 5.06 6.93
N LEU A 86 1.59 4.59 8.16
CA LEU A 86 2.55 4.69 9.27
C LEU A 86 3.86 3.94 8.98
N ALA A 87 3.78 2.78 8.34
CA ALA A 87 4.97 2.07 7.91
C ALA A 87 5.79 2.87 6.89
N LEU A 88 5.12 3.51 5.93
CA LEU A 88 5.80 4.27 4.87
C LEU A 88 6.33 5.64 5.33
N LEU A 89 5.92 6.13 6.51
CA LEU A 89 6.64 7.23 7.18
C LEU A 89 8.07 6.86 7.57
N ASN A 90 8.35 5.58 7.76
CA ASN A 90 9.67 5.06 8.14
C ASN A 90 10.49 4.62 6.91
N SER A 91 10.08 5.00 5.69
CA SER A 91 10.83 4.71 4.48
C SER A 91 12.10 5.58 4.37
N PHE A 92 13.03 5.24 3.48
CA PHE A 92 14.25 6.04 3.27
C PHE A 92 14.07 7.15 2.22
N ASN A 93 12.94 7.16 1.51
CA ASN A 93 12.58 8.13 0.49
C ASN A 93 11.78 9.31 1.09
N PRO A 94 12.33 10.54 1.11
CA PRO A 94 11.68 11.69 1.72
C PRO A 94 10.37 12.09 1.02
N ASP A 95 10.26 11.92 -0.30
CA ASP A 95 9.01 12.21 -1.03
C ASP A 95 7.90 11.25 -0.60
N LEU A 96 8.24 9.96 -0.44
CA LEU A 96 7.31 8.94 0.02
C LEU A 96 6.84 9.22 1.46
N GLN A 97 7.74 9.67 2.34
CA GLN A 97 7.39 10.07 3.70
C GLN A 97 6.40 11.25 3.70
N VAL A 98 6.62 12.27 2.87
CA VAL A 98 5.72 13.43 2.76
C VAL A 98 4.32 13.00 2.30
N PHE A 99 4.24 12.16 1.26
CA PHE A 99 2.96 11.64 0.77
C PHE A 99 2.28 10.72 1.80
N ALA A 100 3.03 9.87 2.50
CA ALA A 100 2.51 9.04 3.58
C ALA A 100 1.94 9.90 4.73
N ALA A 101 2.63 10.97 5.13
CA ALA A 101 2.16 11.90 6.15
C ALA A 101 0.83 12.57 5.75
N GLN A 102 0.73 13.03 4.50
CA GLN A 102 -0.51 13.60 3.97
C GLN A 102 -1.65 12.56 3.96
N PHE A 103 -1.36 11.33 3.53
CA PHE A 103 -2.32 10.24 3.49
C PHE A 103 -2.86 9.90 4.89
N ILE A 104 -2.00 9.73 5.89
CA ILE A 104 -2.41 9.45 7.28
C ILE A 104 -3.23 10.60 7.85
N LYS A 105 -2.84 11.85 7.57
CA LYS A 105 -3.57 13.04 8.05
C LYS A 105 -5.03 13.06 7.59
N GLN A 106 -5.33 12.45 6.44
CA GLN A 106 -6.71 12.27 5.96
C GLN A 106 -7.35 11.00 6.53
N LYS A 107 -6.65 9.86 6.49
CA LYS A 107 -7.22 8.55 6.83
C LYS A 107 -7.42 8.31 8.32
N LEU A 108 -6.59 8.90 9.17
CA LEU A 108 -6.69 8.73 10.63
C LEU A 108 -7.98 9.36 11.20
N PRO A 109 -8.34 10.62 10.86
CA PRO A 109 -9.65 11.18 11.22
C PRO A 109 -10.83 10.37 10.66
N ASP A 110 -10.74 9.89 9.41
CA ASP A 110 -11.79 9.09 8.79
C ASP A 110 -12.00 7.74 9.50
N LEU A 111 -10.90 7.13 9.97
CA LEU A 111 -10.96 5.93 10.81
C LEU A 111 -11.67 6.23 12.13
N LEU A 112 -11.26 7.28 12.84
CA LEU A 112 -11.85 7.67 14.13
C LEU A 112 -13.34 7.98 13.99
N ARG A 113 -13.74 8.76 12.98
CA ARG A 113 -15.15 9.02 12.68
C ARG A 113 -15.92 7.72 12.45
N SER A 114 -15.35 6.78 11.70
CA SER A 114 -16.02 5.50 11.48
C SER A 114 -16.17 4.60 12.71
N TYR A 115 -15.41 4.86 13.78
CA TYR A 115 -15.63 4.22 15.08
C TYR A 115 -16.61 5.01 15.96
N ILE A 116 -16.67 6.33 15.83
CA ILE A 116 -17.57 7.21 16.60
C ILE A 116 -18.99 7.17 16.04
N ASP A 117 -19.15 7.16 14.71
CA ASP A 117 -20.43 7.06 13.99
C ASP A 117 -20.94 5.61 13.88
N ALA A 118 -20.28 4.64 14.52
CA ALA A 118 -20.69 3.24 14.52
C ALA A 118 -21.76 2.91 15.60
N ASP A 119 -22.43 3.93 16.13
CA ASP A 119 -23.52 3.85 17.11
C ASP A 119 -24.90 3.83 16.41
#